data_AF-A0A182INF0-F1
#
_entry.id   AF-A0A182INF0-F1
#
_cell.length_a   1.000
_cell.length_b   1.000
_cell.length_c   1.000
_cell.angle_alpha   90.00
_cell.angle_beta   90.00
_cell.angle_gamma   90.00
#
_symmetry.space_group_name_H-M   'P 1'
#
loop_
_entity.id
_entity.type
_entity.pdbx_description
1 polymer ?
#
loop_
_entity_poly.entity_id
_entity_poly.type
_entity_poly.pdbx_seq_one_letter_code
_entity_poly.pdbx_strand_id
1 'polypeptide(L)'
;MSMVSIVRMMKQVDLTERQIEYWWRRRRAQDKPTTLVKFCETSWRCIYYTYSFIFGSIVMWDKPWLWDIKNCWHGYPHQSVTNDIWWYYMISMAFYWSLTASQFYDVKRKDFWQMFAHHMITILLMALSWVCNLHRVGSLVLLVHDCADIFLESAKLTKYAQYQKVCDTIFAIFTVVWIVTRLMLYPRIIYSSSVEAPQILPMFPAYYIFNTLLILLLVLHIGWTYLILQIVIKAIKAGQMEGDVRSSSSEEISDSSENSRAVQSNGGTPKKQQQQAPNKNGTTTTGASPKKKQ
;
A
#
# COMPACT_ATOMS: atom_id res chain seq x y z
N MET A 1 1.98 -1.05 26.22
CA MET A 1 2.22 -0.25 27.45
C MET A 1 2.21 -1.22 28.61
N SER A 2 3.21 -1.21 29.49
CA SER A 2 3.31 -2.18 30.58
C SER A 2 2.41 -1.76 31.75
N MET A 3 1.91 -2.73 32.52
CA MET A 3 1.09 -2.52 33.72
C MET A 3 1.73 -1.55 34.72
N VAL A 4 3.07 -1.59 34.84
CA VAL A 4 3.86 -0.72 35.71
C VAL A 4 3.70 0.77 35.35
N SER A 5 3.57 1.11 34.07
CA SER A 5 3.38 2.50 33.62
C SER A 5 2.00 3.05 33.99
N ILE A 6 0.97 2.19 34.00
CA ILE A 6 -0.42 2.59 34.28
C ILE A 6 -0.59 2.89 35.78
N VAL A 7 -0.10 2.02 36.66
CA VAL A 7 -0.16 2.20 38.12
C VAL A 7 0.55 3.47 38.58
N ARG A 8 1.69 3.79 37.96
CA ARG A 8 2.42 5.04 38.25
C ARG A 8 1.62 6.29 37.85
N MET A 9 0.92 6.27 36.71
CA MET A 9 0.07 7.39 36.27
C MET A 9 -1.20 7.53 37.10
N MET A 10 -1.81 6.42 37.56
CA MET A 10 -2.95 6.47 38.49
C MET A 10 -2.59 7.24 39.76
N LYS A 11 -1.40 7.00 40.32
CA LYS A 11 -0.92 7.67 41.53
C LYS A 11 -0.61 9.16 41.33
N GLN A 12 -0.33 9.60 40.10
CA GLN A 12 0.03 10.98 39.78
C GLN A 12 -1.15 11.85 39.34
N VAL A 13 -2.17 11.26 38.73
CA VAL A 13 -3.26 12.00 38.05
C VAL A 13 -4.62 11.76 38.71
N ASP A 14 -4.70 10.92 39.74
CA ASP A 14 -5.93 10.57 40.46
C ASP A 14 -7.08 10.11 39.54
N LEU A 15 -6.70 9.42 38.46
CA LEU A 15 -7.61 8.85 37.47
C LEU A 15 -7.65 7.33 37.62
N THR A 16 -8.83 6.75 37.38
CA THR A 16 -8.99 5.30 37.33
C THR A 16 -8.28 4.69 36.11
N GLU A 17 -7.92 3.41 36.20
CA GLU A 17 -7.28 2.65 35.10
C GLU A 17 -8.06 2.79 33.78
N ARG A 18 -9.39 2.63 33.82
CA ARG A 18 -10.25 2.79 32.65
C ARG A 18 -10.22 4.18 32.03
N GLN A 19 -10.13 5.24 32.85
CA GLN A 19 -10.02 6.61 32.35
C GLN A 19 -8.67 6.85 31.68
N ILE A 20 -7.58 6.31 32.24
CA ILE A 20 -6.24 6.38 31.65
C ILE A 20 -6.19 5.61 30.33
N GLU A 21 -6.76 4.40 30.28
CA GLU A 21 -6.86 3.62 29.04
C GLU A 21 -7.70 4.30 27.97
N TYR A 22 -8.84 4.89 28.35
CA TYR A 22 -9.69 5.65 27.45
C TYR A 22 -8.97 6.90 26.93
N TRP A 23 -8.32 7.66 27.81
CA TRP A 23 -7.51 8.82 27.45
C TRP A 23 -6.39 8.44 26.50
N TRP A 24 -5.67 7.34 26.76
CA TRP A 24 -4.61 6.85 25.87
C TRP A 24 -5.15 6.38 24.52
N ARG A 25 -6.30 5.70 24.49
CA ARG A 25 -6.96 5.33 23.22
C ARG A 25 -7.35 6.58 22.43
N ARG A 26 -7.93 7.58 23.10
CA ARG A 26 -8.32 8.85 22.49
C ARG A 26 -7.11 9.67 22.01
N ARG A 27 -6.03 9.73 22.80
CA ARG A 27 -4.76 10.40 22.45
C ARG A 27 -4.13 9.76 21.22
N ARG A 28 -3.98 8.43 21.22
CA ARG A 28 -3.50 7.68 20.04
C ARG A 28 -4.42 7.83 18.83
N ALA A 29 -5.72 8.04 19.01
CA ALA A 29 -6.65 8.31 17.91
C ALA A 29 -6.52 9.75 17.36
N GLN A 30 -6.17 10.72 18.21
CA GLN A 30 -5.89 12.11 17.79
C GLN A 30 -4.57 12.23 17.01
N ASP A 31 -3.58 11.39 17.31
CA ASP A 31 -2.30 11.36 16.58
C ASP A 31 -2.39 10.61 15.23
N LYS A 32 -3.57 10.08 14.86
CA LYS A 32 -3.77 9.46 13.55
C LYS A 32 -3.98 10.54 12.49
N PRO A 33 -3.31 10.46 11.33
CA PRO A 33 -3.57 11.37 10.22
C PRO A 33 -5.03 11.30 9.80
N THR A 34 -5.60 12.46 9.48
CA THR A 34 -6.97 12.52 8.96
C THR A 34 -7.03 11.91 7.55
N THR A 35 -8.21 11.46 7.14
CA THR A 35 -8.44 10.97 5.78
C THR A 35 -8.06 12.01 4.72
N LEU A 36 -8.26 13.30 5.03
CA LEU A 36 -7.86 14.41 4.15
C LEU A 36 -6.34 14.50 3.96
N VAL A 37 -5.55 14.32 5.03
CA VAL A 37 -4.08 14.31 4.91
C VAL A 37 -3.63 13.18 3.99
N LYS A 38 -4.16 11.96 4.20
CA LYS A 38 -3.86 10.80 3.33
C LYS A 38 -4.30 11.05 1.89
N PHE A 39 -5.45 11.70 1.70
CA PHE A 39 -5.97 12.03 0.38
C PHE A 39 -5.04 13.02 -0.35
N CYS A 40 -4.60 14.09 0.31
CA CYS A 40 -3.69 15.07 -0.27
C CYS A 40 -2.33 14.43 -0.63
N GLU A 41 -1.76 13.63 0.28
CA GLU A 41 -0.49 12.92 0.04
C GLU A 41 -0.57 11.94 -1.14
N THR A 42 -1.67 11.18 -1.24
CA THR A 42 -1.92 10.26 -2.36
C THR A 42 -2.22 11.03 -3.65
N SER A 43 -2.89 12.19 -3.57
CA SER A 43 -3.25 13.00 -4.76
C SER A 43 -2.01 13.55 -5.43
N TRP A 44 -1.08 14.12 -4.65
CA TRP A 44 0.19 14.63 -5.17
C TRP A 44 1.00 13.53 -5.88
N ARG A 45 1.11 12.35 -5.26
CA ARG A 45 1.77 11.18 -5.87
C ARG A 45 1.09 10.75 -7.17
N CYS A 46 -0.23 10.67 -7.19
CA CYS A 46 -1.00 10.32 -8.38
C CYS A 46 -0.74 11.29 -9.55
N ILE A 47 -0.72 12.60 -9.26
CA ILE A 47 -0.42 13.63 -10.27
C ILE A 47 1.00 13.44 -10.81
N TYR A 48 1.97 13.24 -9.93
CA TYR A 48 3.35 13.01 -10.34
C TYR A 48 3.49 11.77 -11.22
N TYR A 49 2.99 10.60 -10.79
CA TYR A 49 3.14 9.36 -11.56
C TYR A 49 2.46 9.45 -12.94
N THR A 50 1.31 10.15 -13.00
CA THR A 50 0.63 10.42 -14.28
C THR A 50 1.49 11.27 -15.20
N TYR A 51 2.05 12.37 -14.68
CA TYR A 51 2.96 13.24 -15.42
C TYR A 51 4.22 12.48 -15.88
N SER A 52 4.89 11.77 -14.96
CA SER A 52 6.12 11.04 -15.21
C SER A 52 5.94 9.98 -16.28
N PHE A 53 4.84 9.22 -16.24
CA PHE A 53 4.56 8.20 -17.25
C PHE A 53 4.26 8.78 -18.63
N ILE A 54 3.47 9.87 -18.71
CA ILE A 54 3.20 10.54 -19.99
C ILE A 54 4.51 11.12 -20.56
N PHE A 55 5.28 11.82 -19.73
CA PHE A 55 6.55 12.41 -20.13
C PHE A 55 7.55 11.33 -20.57
N GLY A 56 7.72 10.27 -19.78
CA GLY A 56 8.56 9.12 -20.11
C GLY A 56 8.11 8.43 -21.40
N SER A 57 6.80 8.26 -21.61
CA SER A 57 6.27 7.67 -22.85
C SER A 57 6.61 8.51 -24.07
N ILE A 58 6.48 9.84 -23.99
CA ILE A 58 6.85 10.77 -25.06
C ILE A 58 8.35 10.69 -25.36
N VAL A 59 9.19 10.78 -24.33
CA VAL A 59 10.66 10.78 -24.45
C VAL A 59 11.21 9.46 -24.99
N MET A 60 10.55 8.34 -24.67
CA MET A 60 11.00 7.01 -25.05
C MET A 60 10.44 6.53 -26.40
N TRP A 61 9.39 7.16 -26.93
CA TRP A 61 8.67 6.68 -28.12
C TRP A 61 9.56 6.55 -29.35
N ASP A 62 10.45 7.52 -29.58
CA ASP A 62 11.38 7.56 -30.71
C ASP A 62 12.68 6.78 -30.44
N LYS A 63 12.83 6.17 -29.26
CA LYS A 63 14.06 5.48 -28.87
C LYS A 63 14.00 4.00 -29.25
N PRO A 64 15.01 3.46 -29.96
CA PRO A 64 14.96 2.08 -30.47
C PRO A 64 14.96 1.02 -29.36
N TRP A 65 15.53 1.33 -28.20
CA TRP A 65 15.56 0.41 -27.06
C TRP A 65 14.22 0.26 -26.35
N LEU A 66 13.23 1.12 -26.60
CA LEU A 66 11.85 0.91 -26.14
C LEU A 66 11.23 -0.33 -26.83
N TRP A 67 11.51 -0.48 -28.12
CA TRP A 67 10.90 -1.51 -28.97
C TRP A 67 11.73 -2.80 -29.02
N ASP A 68 13.06 -2.68 -29.00
CA ASP A 68 13.97 -3.81 -28.89
C ASP A 68 15.08 -3.55 -27.86
N ILE A 69 14.96 -4.24 -26.72
CA ILE A 69 15.83 -4.11 -25.55
C ILE A 69 17.29 -4.42 -25.89
N LYS A 70 17.58 -5.19 -26.95
CA LYS A 70 18.98 -5.44 -27.37
C LYS A 70 19.73 -4.16 -27.71
N ASN A 71 19.01 -3.13 -28.19
CA ASN A 71 19.58 -1.82 -28.46
C ASN A 71 20.04 -1.08 -27.19
N CYS A 72 19.70 -1.54 -25.99
CA CYS A 72 20.29 -1.05 -24.75
C CYS A 72 21.81 -1.26 -24.71
N TRP A 73 22.33 -2.30 -25.37
CA TRP A 73 23.74 -2.70 -25.29
C TRP A 73 24.58 -2.18 -26.44
N HIS A 74 23.95 -1.78 -27.55
CA HIS A 74 24.66 -1.26 -28.72
C HIS A 74 25.41 0.04 -28.40
N GLY A 75 26.70 0.06 -28.72
CA GLY A 75 27.58 1.21 -28.48
C GLY A 75 27.94 1.44 -27.01
N TYR A 76 27.62 0.52 -26.10
CA TYR A 76 28.12 0.58 -24.72
C TYR A 76 29.64 0.37 -24.68
N PRO A 77 30.40 1.11 -23.87
CA PRO A 77 29.99 2.12 -22.88
C PRO A 77 29.85 3.55 -23.42
N HIS A 78 30.09 3.80 -24.71
CA HIS A 78 30.08 5.13 -25.31
C HIS A 78 28.69 5.54 -25.84
N GLN A 79 27.70 5.53 -24.94
CA GLN A 79 26.34 5.96 -25.25
C GLN A 79 26.17 7.43 -24.88
N SER A 80 25.76 8.26 -25.85
CA SER A 80 25.46 9.67 -25.61
C SER A 80 24.08 9.81 -24.97
N VAL A 81 23.99 10.62 -23.91
CA VAL A 81 22.72 10.98 -23.28
C VAL A 81 22.12 12.18 -24.01
N THR A 82 20.94 12.00 -24.61
CA THR A 82 20.17 13.10 -25.19
C THR A 82 19.53 13.94 -24.09
N ASN A 83 19.35 15.25 -24.33
CA ASN A 83 18.77 16.18 -23.35
C ASN A 83 17.41 15.72 -22.77
N ASP A 84 16.57 15.10 -23.59
CA ASP A 84 15.24 14.63 -23.15
C ASP A 84 15.34 13.50 -22.12
N ILE A 85 16.27 12.55 -22.34
CA ILE A 85 16.55 11.47 -21.40
C ILE A 85 17.15 12.05 -20.13
N TRP A 86 18.05 13.03 -20.26
CA TRP A 86 18.64 13.70 -19.10
C TRP A 86 17.56 14.30 -18.19
N TRP A 87 16.63 15.08 -18.75
CA TRP A 87 15.53 15.66 -17.98
C TRP A 87 14.61 14.60 -17.38
N TYR A 88 14.24 13.59 -18.16
CA TYR A 88 13.43 12.47 -17.66
C TYR A 88 14.09 11.78 -16.47
N TYR A 89 15.40 11.53 -16.57
CA TYR A 89 16.16 10.87 -15.51
C TYR A 89 16.33 11.74 -14.27
N MET A 90 16.68 13.02 -14.44
CA MET A 90 16.92 13.94 -13.33
C MET A 90 15.64 14.24 -12.55
N ILE A 91 14.52 14.48 -13.25
CA ILE A 91 13.22 14.70 -12.61
C ILE A 91 12.80 13.45 -11.83
N SER A 92 12.93 12.26 -12.44
CA SER A 92 12.65 11.00 -11.78
C SER A 92 13.51 10.82 -10.53
N MET A 93 14.82 11.02 -10.63
CA MET A 93 15.75 10.85 -9.52
C MET A 93 15.44 11.80 -8.37
N ALA A 94 15.16 13.08 -8.67
CA ALA A 94 14.78 14.08 -7.68
C ALA A 94 13.50 13.70 -6.95
N PHE A 95 12.50 13.19 -7.68
CA PHE A 95 11.27 12.70 -7.07
C PHE A 95 11.51 11.52 -6.13
N TYR A 96 12.23 10.47 -6.54
CA TYR A 96 12.53 9.32 -5.68
C TYR A 96 13.33 9.71 -4.42
N TRP A 97 14.24 10.67 -4.54
CA TRP A 97 14.90 11.27 -3.39
C TRP A 97 13.90 11.98 -2.46
N SER A 98 12.97 12.74 -3.03
CA SER A 98 11.92 13.41 -2.25
C SER A 98 11.00 12.43 -1.52
N LEU A 99 10.58 11.29 -2.12
CA LEU A 99 9.80 10.27 -1.40
C LEU A 99 10.61 9.62 -0.30
N THR A 100 11.91 9.41 -0.53
CA THR A 100 12.77 8.81 0.49
C THR A 100 12.89 9.72 1.71
N ALA A 101 13.00 11.03 1.49
CA ALA A 101 12.98 12.00 2.57
C ALA A 101 11.59 12.08 3.23
N SER A 102 10.51 12.15 2.44
CA SER A 102 9.14 12.27 2.96
C SER A 102 8.74 11.05 3.78
N GLN A 103 9.19 9.85 3.42
CA GLN A 103 8.88 8.60 4.13
C GLN A 103 9.15 8.66 5.64
N PHE A 104 10.12 9.46 6.09
CA PHE A 104 10.43 9.63 7.53
C PHE A 104 9.47 10.55 8.27
N TYR A 105 8.85 11.50 7.56
CA TYR A 105 7.88 12.45 8.08
C TYR A 105 6.43 11.97 7.86
N ASP A 106 6.23 11.17 6.82
CA ASP A 106 4.96 10.53 6.49
C ASP A 106 4.56 9.54 7.58
N VAL A 107 3.28 9.23 7.59
CA VAL A 107 2.69 8.36 8.63
C VAL A 107 3.31 6.97 8.53
N LYS A 108 4.02 6.56 9.58
CA LYS A 108 4.66 5.24 9.64
C LYS A 108 3.63 4.12 9.56
N ARG A 109 3.70 3.37 8.47
CA ARG A 109 2.90 2.18 8.19
C ARG A 109 3.67 0.91 8.57
N LYS A 110 2.97 -0.23 8.69
CA LYS A 110 3.59 -1.51 9.11
C LYS A 110 4.55 -2.10 8.07
N ASP A 111 4.49 -1.64 6.82
CA ASP A 111 5.38 -1.96 5.69
C ASP A 111 6.56 -0.98 5.54
N PHE A 112 6.76 -0.08 6.50
CA PHE A 112 7.78 0.98 6.46
C PHE A 112 9.18 0.47 6.03
N TRP A 113 9.64 -0.63 6.63
CA TRP A 113 10.96 -1.18 6.33
C TRP A 113 11.08 -1.78 4.93
N GLN A 114 10.00 -2.37 4.42
CA GLN A 114 9.98 -2.92 3.05
C GLN A 114 10.02 -1.79 2.02
N MET A 115 9.21 -0.74 2.22
CA MET A 115 9.21 0.44 1.35
C MET A 115 10.53 1.23 1.44
N PHE A 116 11.11 1.34 2.63
CA PHE A 116 12.41 1.98 2.80
C PHE A 116 13.53 1.19 2.09
N ALA A 117 13.55 -0.14 2.26
CA ALA A 117 14.50 -0.99 1.53
C ALA A 117 14.33 -0.82 0.02
N HIS A 118 13.10 -0.86 -0.49
CA HIS A 118 12.79 -0.58 -1.89
C HIS A 118 13.35 0.75 -2.37
N HIS A 119 13.12 1.86 -1.66
CA HIS A 119 13.66 3.17 -2.02
C HIS A 119 15.19 3.21 -2.05
N MET A 120 15.86 2.54 -1.10
CA MET A 120 17.32 2.44 -1.11
C MET A 120 17.82 1.68 -2.34
N ILE A 121 17.16 0.59 -2.71
CA ILE A 121 17.52 -0.21 -3.88
C ILE A 121 17.27 0.58 -5.16
N THR A 122 16.13 1.27 -5.29
CA THR A 122 15.79 2.03 -6.50
C THR A 122 16.70 3.24 -6.67
N ILE A 123 17.01 4.00 -5.60
CA ILE A 123 17.99 5.10 -5.67
C ILE A 123 19.36 4.58 -6.07
N LEU A 124 19.81 3.46 -5.48
CA LEU A 124 21.10 2.88 -5.83
C LEU A 124 21.13 2.37 -7.27
N LEU A 125 20.06 1.74 -7.75
CA LEU A 125 19.91 1.35 -9.17
C LEU A 125 19.96 2.57 -10.09
N MET A 126 19.26 3.65 -9.76
CA MET A 126 19.27 4.88 -10.55
C MET A 126 20.65 5.53 -10.57
N ALA A 127 21.34 5.60 -9.44
CA ALA A 127 22.68 6.16 -9.34
C ALA A 127 23.71 5.31 -10.11
N LEU A 128 23.72 3.99 -9.92
CA LEU A 128 24.64 3.09 -10.61
C LEU A 128 24.41 3.06 -12.11
N SER A 129 23.15 3.05 -12.56
CA SER A 129 22.84 3.11 -13.99
C SER A 129 23.26 4.44 -14.62
N TRP A 130 23.20 5.54 -13.88
CA TRP A 130 23.71 6.83 -14.38
C TRP A 130 25.24 6.83 -14.48
N VAL A 131 25.94 6.47 -13.39
CA VAL A 131 27.41 6.49 -13.31
C VAL A 131 28.05 5.47 -14.27
N CYS A 132 27.43 4.31 -14.46
CA CYS A 132 27.92 3.26 -15.34
C CYS A 132 27.42 3.39 -16.79
N ASN A 133 26.77 4.51 -17.15
CA ASN A 133 26.20 4.76 -18.48
C ASN A 133 25.20 3.70 -18.97
N LEU A 134 24.41 3.12 -18.06
CA LEU A 134 23.32 2.16 -18.32
C LEU A 134 21.95 2.86 -18.36
N HIS A 135 21.92 4.14 -18.70
CA HIS A 135 20.70 4.97 -18.69
C HIS A 135 19.59 4.45 -19.63
N ARG A 136 19.94 3.72 -20.71
CA ARG A 136 18.95 3.06 -21.58
C ARG A 136 18.16 1.97 -20.84
N VAL A 137 18.82 1.15 -20.05
CA VAL A 137 18.16 0.14 -19.19
C VAL A 137 17.40 0.84 -18.07
N GLY A 138 18.02 1.82 -17.42
CA GLY A 138 17.39 2.60 -16.34
C GLY A 138 16.08 3.26 -16.77
N SER A 139 16.06 3.89 -17.96
CA SER A 139 14.85 4.53 -18.49
C SER A 139 13.73 3.55 -18.84
N LEU A 140 14.04 2.34 -19.32
CA LEU A 140 13.03 1.28 -19.47
C LEU A 140 12.46 0.84 -18.13
N VAL A 141 13.32 0.65 -17.13
CA VAL A 141 12.89 0.27 -15.78
C VAL A 141 11.96 1.35 -15.23
N LEU A 142 12.34 2.64 -15.27
CA LEU A 142 11.49 3.75 -14.82
C LEU A 142 10.11 3.73 -15.50
N LEU A 143 10.07 3.66 -16.84
CA LEU A 143 8.82 3.70 -17.60
C LEU A 143 7.87 2.55 -17.24
N VAL A 144 8.41 1.32 -17.16
CA VAL A 144 7.63 0.13 -16.77
C VAL A 144 7.13 0.25 -15.33
N HIS A 145 7.87 0.95 -14.46
CA HIS A 145 7.49 1.12 -13.08
C HIS A 145 6.37 2.13 -12.88
N ASP A 146 6.46 3.30 -13.52
CA ASP A 146 5.47 4.38 -13.31
C ASP A 146 4.07 3.99 -13.79
N CYS A 147 3.95 3.11 -14.78
CA CYS A 147 2.67 2.71 -15.38
C CYS A 147 1.66 2.13 -14.37
N ALA A 148 2.09 1.21 -13.50
CA ALA A 148 1.20 0.57 -12.53
C ALA A 148 0.86 1.49 -11.34
N ASP A 149 1.77 2.40 -10.99
CA ASP A 149 1.67 3.23 -9.80
C ASP A 149 0.56 4.30 -9.93
N ILE A 150 0.24 4.73 -11.17
CA ILE A 150 -0.91 5.59 -11.46
C ILE A 150 -2.21 4.94 -10.97
N PHE A 151 -2.45 3.68 -11.33
CA PHE A 151 -3.67 2.97 -10.96
C PHE A 151 -3.70 2.66 -9.47
N LEU A 152 -2.55 2.36 -8.87
CA LEU A 152 -2.41 2.11 -7.44
C LEU A 152 -2.83 3.34 -6.61
N GLU A 153 -2.29 4.52 -6.93
CA GLU A 153 -2.65 5.76 -6.21
C GLU A 153 -4.10 6.18 -6.51
N SER A 154 -4.58 5.99 -7.74
CA SER A 154 -5.98 6.25 -8.12
C SER A 154 -6.98 5.39 -7.35
N ALA A 155 -6.68 4.11 -7.13
CA ALA A 155 -7.52 3.21 -6.32
C ALA A 155 -7.61 3.68 -4.86
N LYS A 156 -6.51 4.17 -4.29
CA LYS A 156 -6.50 4.74 -2.93
C LYS A 156 -7.34 6.03 -2.86
N LEU A 157 -7.21 6.93 -3.83
CA LEU A 157 -7.99 8.17 -3.88
C LEU A 157 -9.49 7.91 -3.92
N THR A 158 -9.93 7.03 -4.81
CA THR A 158 -11.35 6.68 -4.95
C THR A 158 -11.91 5.98 -3.72
N LYS A 159 -11.09 5.20 -3.00
CA LYS A 159 -11.46 4.66 -1.69
C LYS A 159 -11.64 5.75 -0.64
N TYR A 160 -10.70 6.71 -0.55
CA TYR A 160 -10.82 7.81 0.40
C TYR A 160 -12.05 8.69 0.10
N ALA A 161 -12.42 8.82 -1.18
CA ALA A 161 -13.66 9.47 -1.62
C ALA A 161 -14.94 8.62 -1.43
N GLN A 162 -14.84 7.39 -0.91
CA GLN A 162 -15.96 6.46 -0.68
C GLN A 162 -16.68 5.99 -1.96
N TYR A 163 -16.01 6.00 -3.12
CA TYR A 163 -16.54 5.50 -4.39
C TYR A 163 -16.15 4.04 -4.65
N GLN A 164 -16.79 3.11 -3.93
CA GLN A 164 -16.39 1.70 -3.90
C GLN A 164 -16.36 1.02 -5.29
N LYS A 165 -17.42 1.17 -6.10
CA LYS A 165 -17.48 0.55 -7.44
C LYS A 165 -16.34 0.97 -8.35
N VAL A 166 -15.98 2.25 -8.30
CA VAL A 166 -14.87 2.80 -9.10
C VAL A 166 -13.53 2.30 -8.55
N CYS A 167 -13.39 2.26 -7.22
CA CYS A 167 -12.21 1.71 -6.55
C CYS A 167 -11.96 0.26 -6.97
N ASP A 168 -12.98 -0.60 -6.92
CA ASP A 168 -12.87 -2.01 -7.29
C ASP A 168 -12.48 -2.18 -8.78
N THR A 169 -13.05 -1.34 -9.66
CA THR A 169 -12.73 -1.35 -11.09
C THR A 169 -11.28 -0.93 -11.35
N ILE A 170 -10.83 0.17 -10.73
CA ILE A 170 -9.44 0.64 -10.86
C ILE A 170 -8.47 -0.38 -10.24
N PHE A 171 -8.83 -1.01 -9.13
CA PHE A 171 -8.01 -2.04 -8.48
C PHE A 171 -7.85 -3.30 -9.36
N ALA A 172 -8.90 -3.69 -10.10
CA ALA A 172 -8.81 -4.76 -11.08
C ALA A 172 -7.84 -4.41 -12.23
N ILE A 173 -7.96 -3.19 -12.79
CA ILE A 173 -7.05 -2.69 -13.83
C ILE A 173 -5.61 -2.64 -13.30
N PHE A 174 -5.42 -2.09 -12.10
CA PHE A 174 -4.14 -2.06 -11.41
C PHE A 174 -3.51 -3.45 -11.31
N THR A 175 -4.27 -4.46 -10.91
CA THR A 175 -3.77 -5.83 -10.75
C THR A 175 -3.24 -6.39 -12.07
N VAL A 176 -3.99 -6.19 -13.17
CA VAL A 176 -3.58 -6.66 -14.50
C VAL A 176 -2.32 -5.92 -14.95
N VAL A 177 -2.31 -4.59 -14.87
CA VAL A 177 -1.16 -3.76 -15.26
C VAL A 177 0.07 -4.12 -14.44
N TRP A 178 -0.08 -4.29 -13.12
CA TRP A 178 0.98 -4.70 -12.20
C TRP A 178 1.61 -6.03 -12.62
N ILE A 179 0.81 -7.06 -12.90
CA ILE A 179 1.34 -8.37 -13.32
C ILE A 179 2.12 -8.24 -14.64
N VAL A 180 1.58 -7.52 -15.63
CA VAL A 180 2.24 -7.34 -16.93
C VAL A 180 3.56 -6.57 -16.77
N THR A 181 3.55 -5.43 -16.08
CA THR A 181 4.75 -4.59 -15.95
C THR A 181 5.80 -5.25 -15.06
N ARG A 182 5.40 -5.80 -13.91
CA ARG A 182 6.32 -6.28 -12.86
C ARG A 182 6.78 -7.73 -13.04
N LEU A 183 5.94 -8.59 -13.62
CA LEU A 183 6.25 -10.03 -13.77
C LEU A 183 6.51 -10.47 -15.22
N MET A 184 6.16 -9.66 -16.23
CA MET A 184 6.46 -10.00 -17.63
C MET A 184 7.54 -9.07 -18.21
N LEU A 185 7.28 -7.76 -18.25
CA LEU A 185 8.20 -6.80 -18.88
C LEU A 185 9.49 -6.62 -18.07
N TYR A 186 9.38 -6.45 -16.74
CA TYR A 186 10.55 -6.23 -15.90
C TYR A 186 11.52 -7.43 -15.88
N PRO A 187 11.08 -8.70 -15.72
CA PRO A 187 11.97 -9.85 -15.83
C PRO A 187 12.60 -10.00 -17.22
N ARG A 188 11.93 -9.57 -18.29
CA ARG A 188 12.51 -9.54 -19.64
C ARG A 188 13.67 -8.54 -19.74
N ILE A 189 13.59 -7.39 -19.06
CA ILE A 189 14.69 -6.42 -18.95
C ILE A 189 15.84 -7.04 -18.15
N ILE A 190 15.56 -7.71 -17.02
CA ILE A 190 16.57 -8.41 -16.22
C ILE A 190 17.26 -9.50 -17.05
N TYR A 191 16.50 -10.29 -17.82
CA TYR A 191 17.05 -11.30 -18.71
C TYR A 191 18.00 -10.68 -19.74
N SER A 192 17.61 -9.57 -20.39
CA SER A 192 18.49 -8.88 -21.33
C SER A 192 19.76 -8.40 -20.63
N SER A 193 19.61 -7.82 -19.43
CA SER A 193 20.74 -7.34 -18.63
C SER A 193 21.65 -8.47 -18.17
N SER A 194 21.13 -9.59 -17.70
CA SER A 194 21.90 -10.67 -17.07
C SER A 194 22.45 -11.71 -18.04
N VAL A 195 21.82 -11.90 -19.19
CA VAL A 195 22.14 -12.99 -20.14
C VAL A 195 22.60 -12.46 -21.49
N GLU A 196 21.90 -11.48 -22.07
CA GLU A 196 22.27 -10.93 -23.39
C GLU A 196 23.48 -9.99 -23.26
N ALA A 197 23.55 -9.15 -22.22
CA ALA A 197 24.65 -8.19 -22.07
C ALA A 197 26.04 -8.86 -21.94
N PRO A 198 26.25 -9.93 -21.15
CA PRO A 198 27.54 -10.62 -21.06
C PRO A 198 28.02 -11.26 -22.36
N GLN A 199 27.11 -11.55 -23.29
CA GLN A 199 27.48 -12.09 -24.60
C GLN A 199 28.04 -11.02 -25.54
N ILE A 200 27.75 -9.74 -25.26
CA ILE A 200 28.06 -8.61 -26.13
C ILE A 200 29.20 -7.76 -25.54
N LEU A 201 29.32 -7.69 -24.22
CA LEU A 201 30.18 -6.72 -23.52
C LEU A 201 31.14 -7.40 -22.53
N PRO A 202 32.38 -6.89 -22.38
CA PRO A 202 33.28 -7.34 -21.32
C PRO A 202 32.69 -6.99 -19.95
N MET A 203 32.66 -7.96 -19.05
CA MET A 203 32.06 -7.81 -17.72
C MET A 203 32.96 -6.99 -16.78
N PHE A 204 32.35 -6.09 -16.01
CA PHE A 204 33.02 -5.28 -14.97
C PHE A 204 32.32 -5.42 -13.61
N PRO A 205 32.99 -5.19 -12.47
CA PRO A 205 32.42 -5.48 -11.15
C PRO A 205 31.07 -4.79 -10.85
N ALA A 206 30.91 -3.53 -11.24
CA ALA A 206 29.67 -2.78 -10.99
C ALA A 206 28.46 -3.34 -11.77
N TYR A 207 28.67 -4.06 -12.86
CA TYR A 207 27.61 -4.76 -13.58
C TYR A 207 26.97 -5.88 -12.74
N TYR A 208 27.76 -6.65 -11.98
CA TYR A 208 27.21 -7.70 -11.09
C TYR A 208 26.40 -7.10 -9.94
N ILE A 209 26.87 -5.99 -9.39
CA ILE A 209 26.14 -5.24 -8.35
C ILE A 209 24.80 -4.75 -8.91
N PHE A 210 24.81 -4.15 -10.10
CA PHE A 210 23.60 -3.66 -10.77
C PHE A 210 22.57 -4.77 -11.00
N ASN A 211 22.97 -5.91 -11.57
CA ASN A 211 22.06 -7.04 -11.79
C ASN A 211 21.56 -7.66 -10.48
N THR A 212 22.41 -7.74 -9.46
CA THR A 212 21.99 -8.23 -8.13
C THR A 212 20.89 -7.34 -7.54
N LEU A 213 21.02 -6.01 -7.67
CA LEU A 213 20.00 -5.07 -7.22
C LEU A 213 18.70 -5.18 -8.03
N LEU A 214 18.79 -5.40 -9.36
CA LEU A 214 17.60 -5.63 -10.19
C LEU A 214 16.84 -6.89 -9.75
N ILE A 215 17.55 -7.98 -9.46
CA ILE A 215 16.96 -9.23 -8.98
C ILE A 215 16.35 -9.02 -7.59
N LEU A 216 17.03 -8.31 -6.69
CA LEU A 216 16.51 -8.03 -5.36
C LEU A 216 15.22 -7.20 -5.43
N LEU A 217 15.17 -6.23 -6.36
CA LEU A 217 13.96 -5.47 -6.65
C LEU A 217 12.83 -6.38 -7.21
N LEU A 218 13.15 -7.37 -8.05
CA LEU A 218 12.17 -8.37 -8.50
C LEU A 218 11.61 -9.22 -7.34
N VAL A 219 12.44 -9.62 -6.39
CA VAL A 219 12.00 -10.38 -5.21
C VAL A 219 10.97 -9.58 -4.41
N LEU A 220 11.19 -8.28 -4.22
CA LEU A 220 10.21 -7.39 -3.59
C LEU A 220 8.89 -7.36 -4.38
N HIS A 221 8.94 -7.25 -5.72
CA HIS A 221 7.75 -7.29 -6.56
C HIS A 221 6.98 -8.61 -6.45
N ILE A 222 7.67 -9.75 -6.36
CA ILE A 222 7.02 -11.05 -6.15
C ILE A 222 6.30 -11.06 -4.79
N GLY A 223 6.94 -10.55 -3.74
CA GLY A 223 6.34 -10.39 -2.42
C GLY A 223 5.06 -9.54 -2.43
N TRP A 224 5.09 -8.38 -3.09
CA TRP A 224 3.89 -7.55 -3.23
C TRP A 224 2.83 -8.16 -4.13
N THR A 225 3.22 -8.87 -5.19
CA THR A 225 2.26 -9.56 -6.07
C THR A 225 1.50 -10.63 -5.29
N TYR A 226 2.17 -11.35 -4.39
CA TYR A 226 1.53 -12.29 -3.48
C TYR A 226 0.47 -11.59 -2.59
N LEU A 227 0.80 -10.42 -2.03
CA LEU A 227 -0.15 -9.64 -1.23
C LEU A 227 -1.35 -9.16 -2.05
N ILE A 228 -1.12 -8.66 -3.27
CA ILE A 228 -2.18 -8.22 -4.19
C ILE A 228 -3.10 -9.39 -4.53
N LEU A 229 -2.54 -10.55 -4.87
CA LEU A 229 -3.33 -11.74 -5.20
C LEU A 229 -4.16 -12.22 -3.99
N GLN A 230 -3.61 -12.15 -2.78
CA GLN A 230 -4.38 -12.47 -1.56
C GLN A 230 -5.61 -11.55 -1.41
N ILE A 231 -5.46 -10.25 -1.66
CA ILE A 231 -6.57 -9.28 -1.60
C ILE A 231 -7.63 -9.62 -2.65
N VAL A 232 -7.21 -9.93 -3.89
CA VAL A 232 -8.12 -10.33 -4.97
C VAL A 232 -8.89 -11.61 -4.61
N ILE A 233 -8.20 -12.64 -4.11
CA ILE A 233 -8.85 -13.90 -3.70
C ILE A 233 -9.85 -13.67 -2.57
N LYS A 234 -9.50 -12.85 -1.58
CA LYS A 234 -10.42 -12.47 -0.50
C LYS A 234 -11.65 -11.73 -1.04
N ALA A 235 -11.46 -10.79 -1.96
CA ALA A 235 -12.55 -10.03 -2.58
C ALA A 235 -13.50 -10.93 -3.38
N ILE A 236 -12.98 -11.89 -4.15
CA ILE A 236 -13.80 -12.85 -4.91
C ILE A 236 -14.58 -13.77 -3.97
N LYS A 237 -13.94 -14.32 -2.93
CA LYS A 237 -14.62 -15.17 -1.93
C LYS A 237 -15.70 -14.41 -1.16
N ALA A 238 -15.44 -13.13 -0.88
CA ALA A 238 -16.41 -12.23 -0.28
C ALA A 238 -17.62 -12.01 -1.20
N GLY A 239 -17.41 -11.73 -2.49
CA GLY A 239 -18.49 -11.56 -3.47
C GLY A 239 -19.29 -12.85 -3.72
N GLN A 240 -18.66 -14.03 -3.58
CA GLN A 240 -19.37 -15.32 -3.63
C GLN A 240 -20.27 -15.56 -2.40
N MET A 241 -19.96 -14.94 -1.25
CA MET A 241 -20.81 -14.97 -0.05
C MET A 241 -21.87 -13.85 -0.03
N GLU A 242 -21.82 -12.92 -0.97
CA GLU A 242 -22.72 -11.75 -1.06
C GLU A 242 -24.11 -12.09 -1.63
N GLY A 243 -24.40 -13.38 -1.83
CA GLY A 243 -25.77 -13.90 -1.91
C GLY A 243 -26.53 -13.82 -0.58
N ASP A 244 -25.86 -13.49 0.54
CA ASP A 244 -26.51 -13.22 1.81
C ASP A 244 -25.76 -12.13 2.62
N VAL A 245 -26.41 -10.98 2.79
CA VAL A 245 -26.12 -9.89 3.75
C VAL A 245 -24.73 -9.22 3.69
N ARG A 246 -24.63 -8.02 3.07
CA ARG A 246 -23.49 -7.11 3.29
C ARG A 246 -23.89 -5.74 3.84
N SER A 247 -23.74 -5.61 5.15
CA SER A 247 -23.36 -4.37 5.83
C SER A 247 -22.33 -4.73 6.90
N SER A 248 -21.06 -4.37 6.67
CA SER A 248 -20.01 -4.13 7.69
C SER A 248 -18.61 -4.19 7.08
N SER A 249 -17.93 -3.04 7.14
CA SER A 249 -16.48 -2.85 7.32
C SER A 249 -15.50 -3.48 6.33
N SER A 250 -14.83 -2.64 5.53
CA SER A 250 -13.61 -3.02 4.80
C SER A 250 -12.65 -1.83 4.75
N GLU A 251 -11.92 -1.62 5.85
CA GLU A 251 -10.77 -0.71 5.89
C GLU A 251 -9.55 -1.25 5.09
N GLU A 252 -9.62 -2.44 4.49
CA GLU A 252 -8.48 -3.16 3.88
C GLU A 252 -8.29 -2.95 2.36
N ILE A 253 -7.83 -1.77 1.98
CA ILE A 253 -7.17 -1.55 0.68
C ILE A 253 -6.00 -0.64 1.04
N SER A 254 -4.81 -1.26 1.06
CA SER A 254 -3.49 -0.64 1.27
C SER A 254 -3.16 -0.08 2.66
N ASP A 255 -3.15 -0.95 3.67
CA ASP A 255 -2.02 -0.99 4.62
C ASP A 255 -1.56 -2.46 4.66
N SER A 256 -0.74 -2.82 3.68
CA SER A 256 -0.46 -4.21 3.31
C SER A 256 0.42 -4.90 4.34
N SER A 257 -0.20 -5.63 5.28
CA SER A 257 0.15 -7.01 5.70
C SER A 257 -0.31 -7.30 7.15
N GLU A 258 -1.48 -7.89 7.34
CA GLU A 258 -1.90 -8.61 8.56
C GLU A 258 -2.82 -9.77 8.11
N ASN A 259 -2.77 -11.00 8.62
CA ASN A 259 -2.08 -11.58 9.76
C ASN A 259 -2.04 -13.12 9.58
N SER A 260 -0.98 -13.78 10.02
CA SER A 260 -0.98 -15.22 10.33
C SER A 260 0.04 -15.49 11.43
N ARG A 261 -0.37 -15.33 12.70
CA ARG A 261 -0.27 -16.32 13.79
C ARG A 261 -0.47 -15.70 15.19
N ALA A 262 -0.93 -16.58 16.10
CA ALA A 262 -1.17 -16.44 17.54
C ALA A 262 -2.50 -15.72 17.88
N VAL A 263 -3.47 -16.28 18.62
CA VAL A 263 -3.38 -17.18 19.79
C VAL A 263 -4.65 -18.05 19.87
N GLN A 264 -4.51 -19.38 19.98
CA GLN A 264 -5.54 -20.23 20.59
C GLN A 264 -5.42 -20.06 22.11
N SER A 265 -6.45 -19.49 22.74
CA SER A 265 -6.76 -19.70 24.15
C SER A 265 -8.23 -19.33 24.34
N ASN A 266 -9.09 -20.34 24.43
CA ASN A 266 -10.42 -20.20 25.02
C ASN A 266 -10.54 -21.25 26.12
N GLY A 267 -10.10 -20.88 27.32
CA GLY A 267 -10.63 -21.44 28.56
C GLY A 267 -12.05 -20.88 28.75
N GLY A 268 -13.03 -21.77 28.86
CA GLY A 268 -14.44 -21.41 28.99
C GLY A 268 -14.80 -20.88 30.38
N THR A 269 -15.97 -20.22 30.45
CA THR A 269 -16.97 -20.21 31.55
C THR A 269 -18.05 -19.14 31.24
N PRO A 270 -19.22 -19.09 31.90
CA PRO A 270 -20.38 -19.91 31.57
C PRO A 270 -21.65 -19.06 31.25
N LYS A 271 -22.64 -19.68 30.60
CA LYS A 271 -23.97 -19.09 30.35
C LYS A 271 -24.69 -18.82 31.68
N LYS A 272 -25.06 -17.55 31.92
CA LYS A 272 -26.05 -17.17 32.94
C LYS A 272 -27.46 -17.52 32.45
N GLN A 273 -28.15 -18.31 33.25
CA GLN A 273 -29.58 -18.62 33.16
C GLN A 273 -30.43 -17.35 33.25
N GLN A 274 -31.48 -17.31 32.42
CA GLN A 274 -32.53 -16.32 32.42
C GLN A 274 -33.55 -16.70 33.51
N GLN A 275 -33.70 -15.84 34.51
CA GLN A 275 -34.63 -16.01 35.63
C GLN A 275 -35.98 -15.40 35.25
N GLN A 276 -37.04 -16.21 35.32
CA GLN A 276 -38.45 -15.77 35.23
C GLN A 276 -38.83 -14.97 36.49
N ALA A 277 -39.52 -13.84 36.29
CA ALA A 277 -40.17 -13.08 37.36
C ALA A 277 -41.71 -13.29 37.30
N PRO A 278 -42.41 -13.32 38.44
CA PRO A 278 -43.83 -13.68 38.52
C PRO A 278 -44.75 -12.47 38.33
N ASN A 279 -45.86 -12.65 37.64
CA ASN A 279 -46.92 -11.65 37.50
C ASN A 279 -48.02 -11.91 38.56
N LYS A 280 -48.27 -10.94 39.45
CA LYS A 280 -49.43 -10.94 40.37
C LYS A 280 -50.10 -9.56 40.39
N ASN A 281 -51.41 -9.62 40.17
CA ASN A 281 -52.50 -8.80 40.70
C ASN A 281 -52.70 -7.38 40.17
N GLY A 282 -53.66 -7.27 39.24
CA GLY A 282 -54.43 -6.06 38.97
C GLY A 282 -55.61 -5.91 39.94
N THR A 283 -55.70 -4.73 40.51
CA THR A 283 -56.69 -4.22 41.45
C THR A 283 -58.09 -4.15 40.84
N THR A 284 -59.11 -4.68 41.52
CA THR A 284 -60.53 -4.40 41.21
C THR A 284 -61.10 -3.55 42.34
N THR A 285 -61.64 -2.40 41.95
CA THR A 285 -62.27 -1.36 42.77
C THR A 285 -63.66 -1.78 43.25
N THR A 286 -63.92 -1.56 44.54
CA THR A 286 -65.26 -1.51 45.14
C THR A 286 -65.71 -0.05 45.26
N GLY A 287 -66.95 0.24 44.89
CA GLY A 287 -67.55 1.57 45.05
C GLY A 287 -69.07 1.47 45.04
N ALA A 288 -69.66 1.51 46.24
CA ALA A 288 -71.08 1.35 46.51
C ALA A 288 -71.91 2.59 46.12
N SER A 289 -73.16 2.35 45.74
CA SER A 289 -74.25 3.35 45.66
C SER A 289 -74.86 3.56 47.06
N PRO A 290 -75.44 4.74 47.37
CA PRO A 290 -76.90 4.76 47.54
C PRO A 290 -77.64 6.08 47.18
N LYS A 291 -78.84 5.88 46.63
CA LYS A 291 -80.16 6.53 46.89
C LYS A 291 -80.40 8.06 46.68
N LYS A 292 -81.39 8.29 45.78
CA LYS A 292 -82.73 8.93 45.94
C LYS A 292 -82.99 10.38 45.45
N LYS A 293 -84.14 10.46 44.72
CA LYS A 293 -85.10 11.58 44.49
C LYS A 293 -84.58 12.70 43.58
N GLN A 294 -85.31 13.21 42.59
CA GLN A 294 -86.76 13.33 42.34
C GLN A 294 -87.10 12.92 40.90
#